data_AF-A0A9D8SQZ1-F1
#
_entry.id   AF-A0A9D8SQZ1-F1
#
_cell.length_a   1.000
_cell.length_b   1.000
_cell.length_c   1.000
_cell.angle_alpha   90.00
_cell.angle_beta   90.00
_cell.angle_gamma   90.00
#
_symmetry.space_group_name_H-M   'P 1'
#
loop_
_entity.id
_entity.type
_entity.pdbx_description
1 polymer ?
#
loop_
_entity_poly.entity_id
_entity_poly.type
_entity_poly.pdbx_seq_one_letter_code
_entity_poly.pdbx_strand_id
1 'polypeptide(L)'
;MKTKTDVKISLKTFLLPNADKLIEEYVANGNRLSPRAQLKALELPNAPEIFYDLAKHGWDIRATALLKILEFPNADKIIAEYIKYDFNLPYDVLKKIFKQPYAEKIIKDYVAQGWDLTIRTELQILELPNAAKIFAELIKCGHTLSKTIQLKLLKQMAAQSPLRKKSGKTYVLD
;
A
#
# COMPACT_ATOMS: atom_id res chain seq x y z
N MET A 1 -8.11 -28.56 12.91
CA MET A 1 -7.04 -27.86 12.17
C MET A 1 -6.80 -28.63 10.87
N LYS A 2 -7.19 -28.10 9.70
CA LYS A 2 -6.81 -28.72 8.43
C LYS A 2 -5.32 -28.48 8.23
N THR A 3 -4.50 -29.51 8.40
CA THR A 3 -3.09 -29.51 8.01
C THR A 3 -3.05 -29.34 6.49
N LYS A 4 -2.88 -28.11 6.01
CA LYS A 4 -2.62 -27.84 4.60
C LYS A 4 -1.31 -28.54 4.25
N THR A 5 -1.37 -29.57 3.41
CA THR A 5 -0.18 -30.23 2.86
C THR A 5 0.62 -29.17 2.12
N ASP A 6 1.88 -28.99 2.49
CA ASP A 6 2.80 -28.04 1.88
C ASP A 6 3.25 -28.57 0.50
N VAL A 7 2.29 -28.78 -0.40
CA VAL A 7 2.57 -29.04 -1.81
C VAL A 7 3.34 -27.83 -2.32
N LYS A 8 4.49 -28.06 -2.96
CA LYS A 8 5.29 -26.98 -3.55
C LYS A 8 5.20 -27.09 -5.05
N ILE A 9 4.65 -26.07 -5.69
CA ILE A 9 4.65 -26.00 -7.15
C ILE A 9 6.08 -25.92 -7.69
N SER A 10 6.40 -26.76 -8.66
CA SER A 10 7.71 -26.77 -9.32
C SER A 10 7.85 -25.55 -10.22
N LEU A 11 9.03 -24.94 -10.27
CA LEU A 11 9.29 -23.86 -11.23
C LEU A 11 9.20 -24.34 -12.69
N LYS A 12 9.36 -25.66 -12.95
CA LYS A 12 9.16 -26.24 -14.28
C LYS A 12 7.70 -26.13 -14.75
N THR A 13 6.74 -26.02 -13.83
CA THR A 13 5.32 -25.83 -14.18
C THR A 13 5.09 -24.54 -14.96
N PHE A 14 5.89 -23.50 -14.73
CA PHE A 14 5.81 -22.24 -15.47
C PHE A 14 6.27 -22.33 -16.94
N LEU A 15 6.89 -23.45 -17.33
CA LEU A 15 7.32 -23.71 -18.71
C LEU A 15 6.26 -24.46 -19.52
N LEU A 16 5.15 -24.87 -18.89
CA LEU A 16 4.09 -25.61 -19.55
C LEU A 16 3.21 -24.67 -20.39
N PRO A 17 2.61 -25.14 -21.50
CA PRO A 17 1.76 -24.32 -22.37
C PRO A 17 0.52 -23.73 -21.68
N ASN A 18 0.07 -24.36 -20.59
CA ASN A 18 -1.10 -23.99 -19.78
C ASN A 18 -0.70 -23.60 -18.35
N ALA A 19 0.53 -23.09 -18.17
CA ALA A 19 1.06 -22.71 -16.87
C ALA A 19 0.12 -21.74 -16.13
N ASP A 20 -0.38 -20.72 -16.82
CA ASP A 20 -1.36 -19.75 -16.32
C ASP A 20 -2.52 -20.40 -15.56
N LYS A 21 -3.23 -21.34 -16.21
CA LYS A 21 -4.39 -22.03 -15.63
C LYS A 21 -3.99 -22.94 -14.47
N LEU A 22 -2.87 -23.65 -14.60
CA LEU A 22 -2.39 -24.55 -13.55
C LEU A 22 -1.97 -23.79 -12.29
N ILE A 23 -1.30 -22.65 -12.43
CA ILE A 23 -0.89 -21.81 -11.28
C ILE A 23 -2.13 -21.19 -10.62
N GLU A 24 -3.07 -20.68 -11.42
CA GLU A 24 -4.32 -20.12 -10.91
C GLU A 24 -5.13 -21.15 -10.12
N GLU A 25 -5.39 -22.33 -10.67
CA GLU A 25 -6.11 -23.39 -9.96
C GLU A 25 -5.38 -23.83 -8.68
N TYR A 26 -4.05 -23.92 -8.75
CA TYR A 26 -3.22 -24.26 -7.60
C TYR A 26 -3.39 -23.24 -6.45
N VAL A 27 -3.36 -21.94 -6.75
CA VAL A 27 -3.54 -20.89 -5.76
C VAL A 27 -5.00 -20.78 -5.29
N ALA A 28 -5.98 -20.92 -6.20
CA ALA A 28 -7.41 -20.91 -5.90
C ALA A 28 -7.77 -21.97 -4.84
N ASN A 29 -7.10 -23.12 -4.88
CA ASN A 29 -7.19 -24.19 -3.87
C ASN A 29 -6.51 -23.87 -2.52
N GLY A 30 -6.00 -22.65 -2.34
CA GLY A 30 -5.43 -22.14 -1.10
C GLY A 30 -3.98 -22.49 -0.86
N ASN A 31 -3.24 -22.92 -1.91
CA ASN A 31 -1.82 -23.23 -1.82
C ASN A 31 -0.95 -21.98 -1.97
N ARG A 32 0.17 -21.96 -1.26
CA ARG A 32 1.12 -20.84 -1.26
C ARG A 32 2.07 -20.93 -2.47
N LEU A 33 2.40 -19.78 -3.06
CA LEU A 33 3.55 -19.66 -3.96
C LEU A 33 4.82 -19.30 -3.19
N SER A 34 5.91 -20.03 -3.48
CA SER A 34 7.24 -19.65 -2.99
C SER A 34 7.63 -18.25 -3.51
N PRO A 35 8.56 -17.54 -2.85
CA PRO A 35 8.98 -16.21 -3.31
C PRO A 35 9.49 -16.16 -4.76
N ARG A 36 10.14 -17.24 -5.25
CA ARG A 36 10.57 -17.33 -6.66
C ARG A 36 9.39 -17.61 -7.59
N ALA A 37 8.44 -18.44 -7.16
CA ALA A 37 7.23 -18.72 -7.93
C ALA A 37 6.32 -17.49 -8.04
N GLN A 38 6.24 -16.65 -7.01
CA GLN A 38 5.53 -15.36 -7.10
C GLN A 38 6.11 -14.48 -8.20
N LEU A 39 7.44 -14.35 -8.29
CA LEU A 39 8.07 -13.56 -9.35
C LEU A 39 7.77 -14.12 -10.75
N LYS A 40 7.71 -15.44 -10.90
CA LYS A 40 7.32 -16.08 -12.15
C LYS A 40 5.83 -15.92 -12.47
N ALA A 41 4.97 -15.92 -11.46
CA ALA A 41 3.54 -15.69 -11.65
C ALA A 41 3.23 -14.29 -12.20
N LEU A 42 4.08 -13.28 -11.94
CA LEU A 42 3.92 -11.95 -12.53
C LEU A 42 4.10 -11.91 -14.05
N GLU A 43 4.75 -12.93 -14.64
CA GLU A 43 4.96 -13.04 -16.08
C GLU A 43 3.76 -13.69 -16.79
N LEU A 44 2.78 -14.23 -16.04
CA LEU A 44 1.61 -14.92 -16.58
C LEU A 44 0.49 -13.93 -16.96
N PRO A 45 -0.31 -14.23 -17.99
CA PRO A 45 -1.39 -13.35 -18.45
C PRO A 45 -2.49 -13.14 -17.41
N ASN A 46 -2.72 -14.11 -16.53
CA ASN A 46 -3.69 -14.09 -15.42
C ASN A 46 -3.05 -13.77 -14.06
N ALA A 47 -1.89 -13.10 -14.05
CA ALA A 47 -1.24 -12.69 -12.80
C ALA A 47 -2.18 -11.91 -11.84
N PRO A 48 -3.04 -10.98 -12.31
CA PRO A 48 -3.98 -10.28 -11.42
C PRO A 48 -4.87 -11.21 -10.60
N GLU A 49 -5.42 -12.27 -11.21
CA GLU A 49 -6.28 -13.26 -10.58
C GLU A 49 -5.49 -14.11 -9.58
N ILE A 50 -4.29 -14.59 -9.98
CA ILE A 50 -3.40 -15.36 -9.12
C ILE A 50 -3.06 -14.60 -7.83
N PHE A 51 -2.71 -13.32 -7.94
CA PHE A 51 -2.34 -12.52 -6.77
C PHE A 51 -3.53 -12.09 -5.92
N TYR A 52 -4.70 -11.92 -6.53
CA TYR A 52 -5.94 -11.73 -5.77
C TYR A 52 -6.22 -12.95 -4.88
N ASP A 53 -6.13 -14.17 -5.43
CA ASP A 53 -6.37 -15.38 -4.64
C ASP A 53 -5.29 -15.61 -3.58
N LEU A 54 -4.02 -15.30 -3.86
CA LEU A 54 -2.97 -15.33 -2.82
C LEU A 54 -3.32 -14.41 -1.64
N ALA A 55 -3.72 -13.17 -1.92
CA ALA A 55 -4.11 -12.19 -0.91
C ALA A 55 -5.35 -12.64 -0.13
N LYS A 56 -6.38 -13.13 -0.84
CA LYS A 56 -7.62 -13.66 -0.27
C LYS A 56 -7.40 -14.87 0.64
N HIS A 57 -6.37 -15.68 0.39
CA HIS A 57 -5.99 -16.80 1.25
C HIS A 57 -5.04 -16.41 2.39
N GLY A 58 -4.72 -15.12 2.54
CA GLY A 58 -3.85 -14.61 3.59
C GLY A 58 -2.40 -15.04 3.42
N TRP A 59 -1.93 -15.23 2.18
CA TRP A 59 -0.53 -15.54 1.91
C TRP A 59 0.30 -14.27 1.74
N ASP A 60 1.43 -14.22 2.43
CA ASP A 60 2.42 -13.15 2.30
C ASP A 60 2.93 -13.02 0.85
N ILE A 61 2.89 -11.79 0.33
CA ILE A 61 3.29 -11.43 -1.02
C ILE A 61 4.58 -10.62 -0.91
N ARG A 62 5.62 -11.08 -1.61
CA ARG A 62 6.93 -10.44 -1.57
C ARG A 62 6.83 -8.98 -1.98
N ALA A 63 7.53 -8.10 -1.27
CA ALA A 63 7.59 -6.66 -1.56
C ALA A 63 7.82 -6.33 -3.05
N THR A 64 8.73 -7.06 -3.71
CA THR A 64 9.03 -6.89 -5.14
C THR A 64 7.84 -7.26 -6.04
N ALA A 65 7.03 -8.24 -5.64
CA ALA A 65 5.81 -8.60 -6.34
C ALA A 65 4.70 -7.58 -6.05
N LEU A 66 4.53 -7.13 -4.80
CA LEU A 66 3.62 -6.03 -4.46
C LEU A 66 3.87 -4.79 -5.32
N LEU A 67 5.13 -4.39 -5.50
CA LEU A 67 5.48 -3.23 -6.35
C LEU A 67 5.04 -3.38 -7.81
N LYS A 68 4.93 -4.61 -8.31
CA LYS A 68 4.44 -4.93 -9.67
C LYS A 68 2.93 -5.08 -9.72
N ILE A 69 2.32 -5.63 -8.68
CA ILE A 69 0.86 -5.69 -8.53
C ILE A 69 0.24 -4.29 -8.57
N LEU A 70 0.93 -3.27 -8.06
CA LEU A 70 0.47 -1.87 -8.16
C LEU A 70 0.36 -1.34 -9.60
N GLU A 71 0.86 -2.07 -10.59
CA GLU A 71 0.73 -1.75 -12.03
C GLU A 71 -0.47 -2.47 -12.67
N PHE A 72 -1.18 -3.34 -11.94
CA PHE A 72 -2.34 -4.09 -12.43
C PHE A 72 -3.62 -3.25 -12.44
N PRO A 73 -4.57 -3.53 -13.36
CA PRO A 73 -5.84 -2.81 -13.45
C PRO A 73 -6.74 -2.96 -12.21
N ASN A 74 -6.56 -4.03 -11.42
CA ASN A 74 -7.31 -4.34 -10.20
C ASN A 74 -6.45 -4.27 -8.93
N ALA A 75 -5.35 -3.51 -8.97
CA ALA A 75 -4.40 -3.40 -7.87
C ALA A 75 -5.05 -2.98 -6.54
N ASP A 76 -6.06 -2.12 -6.59
CA ASP A 76 -6.85 -1.68 -5.46
C ASP A 76 -7.49 -2.85 -4.70
N LYS A 77 -8.10 -3.80 -5.42
CA LYS A 77 -8.75 -4.98 -4.85
C LYS A 77 -7.73 -5.94 -4.24
N ILE A 78 -6.62 -6.17 -4.92
CA ILE A 78 -5.57 -7.09 -4.44
C ILE A 78 -4.95 -6.57 -3.15
N ILE A 79 -4.57 -5.28 -3.11
CA ILE A 79 -3.99 -4.68 -1.91
C ILE A 79 -5.00 -4.62 -0.77
N ALA A 80 -6.26 -4.29 -1.05
CA ALA A 80 -7.31 -4.28 -0.03
C ALA A 80 -7.54 -5.67 0.60
N GLU A 81 -7.51 -6.75 -0.19
CA GLU A 81 -7.55 -8.11 0.38
C GLU A 81 -6.30 -8.42 1.20
N TYR A 82 -5.14 -8.05 0.68
CA TYR A 82 -3.85 -8.35 1.30
C TYR A 82 -3.74 -7.76 2.71
N ILE A 83 -4.10 -6.49 2.87
CA ILE A 83 -3.98 -5.81 4.16
C ILE A 83 -4.97 -6.30 5.21
N LYS A 84 -6.01 -7.08 4.88
CA LYS A 84 -6.95 -7.62 5.90
C LYS A 84 -6.30 -8.61 6.86
N TYR A 85 -5.19 -9.21 6.44
CA TYR A 85 -4.47 -10.23 7.19
C TYR A 85 -3.33 -9.64 8.02
N ASP A 86 -3.42 -8.36 8.38
CA ASP A 86 -2.44 -7.66 9.22
C ASP A 86 -1.02 -7.66 8.62
N PHE A 87 -0.92 -7.69 7.30
CA PHE A 87 0.37 -7.60 6.62
C PHE A 87 0.84 -6.15 6.54
N ASN A 88 1.93 -5.86 7.26
CA ASN A 88 2.64 -4.60 7.16
C ASN A 88 3.10 -4.38 5.70
N LEU A 89 2.66 -3.27 5.10
CA LEU A 89 3.05 -2.92 3.74
C LEU A 89 4.48 -2.38 3.74
N PRO A 90 5.39 -2.95 2.93
CA PRO A 90 6.74 -2.42 2.82
C PRO A 90 6.73 -0.95 2.43
N TYR A 91 7.69 -0.19 2.96
CA TYR A 91 7.81 1.25 2.76
C TYR A 91 7.68 1.70 1.29
N ASP A 92 8.39 1.04 0.36
CA ASP A 92 8.35 1.41 -1.06
C ASP A 92 6.98 1.12 -1.71
N VAL A 93 6.25 0.13 -1.19
CA VAL A 93 4.88 -0.21 -1.61
C VAL A 93 3.92 0.88 -1.15
N LEU A 94 3.97 1.27 0.13
CA LEU A 94 3.18 2.39 0.67
C LEU A 94 3.44 3.68 -0.13
N LYS A 95 4.71 4.00 -0.40
CA LYS A 95 5.09 5.16 -1.22
C LYS A 95 4.41 5.18 -2.58
N LYS A 96 4.38 4.05 -3.29
CA LYS A 96 3.69 3.95 -4.58
C LYS A 96 2.17 4.05 -4.39
N ILE A 97 1.59 3.41 -3.36
CA ILE A 97 0.14 3.47 -3.07
C ILE A 97 -0.33 4.91 -2.89
N PHE A 98 0.40 5.77 -2.16
CA PHE A 98 0.00 7.17 -1.94
C PHE A 98 -0.18 8.00 -3.24
N LYS A 99 0.41 7.54 -4.35
CA LYS A 99 0.29 8.19 -5.67
C LYS A 99 -0.87 7.65 -6.51
N GLN A 100 -1.57 6.63 -6.03
CA GLN A 100 -2.66 5.97 -6.75
C GLN A 100 -4.00 6.64 -6.46
N PRO A 101 -4.98 6.60 -7.38
CA PRO A 101 -6.30 7.19 -7.16
C PRO A 101 -7.07 6.53 -6.00
N TYR A 102 -6.77 5.26 -5.70
CA TYR A 102 -7.39 4.49 -4.63
C TYR A 102 -6.66 4.57 -3.28
N ALA A 103 -5.61 5.40 -3.17
CA ALA A 103 -4.78 5.52 -1.97
C ALA A 103 -5.60 5.75 -0.70
N GLU A 104 -6.56 6.68 -0.77
CA GLU A 104 -7.36 7.12 0.38
C GLU A 104 -8.03 5.95 1.09
N LYS A 105 -8.64 5.04 0.33
CA LYS A 105 -9.32 3.86 0.88
C LYS A 105 -8.34 2.90 1.55
N ILE A 106 -7.23 2.58 0.88
CA ILE A 106 -6.22 1.66 1.41
C ILE A 106 -5.60 2.18 2.70
N ILE A 107 -5.33 3.49 2.77
CA ILE A 107 -4.74 4.11 3.96
C ILE A 107 -5.70 4.07 5.15
N LYS A 108 -6.99 4.33 4.91
CA LYS A 108 -8.04 4.25 5.94
C LYS A 108 -8.05 2.86 6.56
N ASP A 109 -8.11 1.83 5.73
CA ASP A 109 -8.13 0.43 6.17
C ASP A 109 -6.82 0.05 6.88
N TYR A 110 -5.68 0.56 6.43
CA TYR A 110 -4.37 0.29 7.01
C TYR A 110 -4.21 0.88 8.42
N VAL A 111 -4.54 2.17 8.58
CA VAL A 111 -4.45 2.87 9.88
C VAL A 111 -5.52 2.37 10.85
N ALA A 112 -6.74 2.06 10.38
CA ALA A 112 -7.79 1.51 11.23
C ALA A 112 -7.41 0.16 11.87
N GLN A 113 -6.47 -0.57 11.27
CA GLN A 113 -5.90 -1.79 11.83
C GLN A 113 -4.79 -1.54 12.88
N GLY A 114 -4.46 -0.28 13.16
CA GLY A 114 -3.43 0.10 14.13
C GLY A 114 -2.02 0.16 13.56
N TRP A 115 -1.85 0.09 12.23
CA TRP A 115 -0.54 0.26 11.61
C TRP A 115 -0.15 1.74 11.56
N ASP A 116 0.90 2.07 12.31
CA ASP A 116 1.51 3.39 12.26
C ASP A 116 2.34 3.59 10.99
N LEU A 117 2.27 4.81 10.46
CA LEU A 117 3.23 5.27 9.45
C LEU A 117 4.54 5.70 10.10
N THR A 118 5.66 5.20 9.59
CA THR A 118 6.98 5.65 10.04
C THR A 118 7.19 7.14 9.69
N ILE A 119 7.99 7.87 10.49
CA ILE A 119 8.38 9.26 10.20
C ILE A 119 8.95 9.43 8.78
N ARG A 120 9.66 8.42 8.29
CA ARG A 120 10.22 8.39 6.92
C ARG A 120 9.11 8.37 5.86
N THR A 121 8.00 7.69 6.14
CA THR A 121 6.82 7.63 5.28
C THR A 121 6.11 8.97 5.27
N GLU A 122 5.90 9.54 6.45
CA GLU A 122 5.28 10.87 6.56
C GLU A 122 6.11 11.94 5.82
N LEU A 123 7.44 11.94 5.97
CA LEU A 123 8.30 12.90 5.28
C LEU A 123 8.17 12.84 3.76
N GLN A 124 7.89 11.66 3.20
CA GLN A 124 7.64 11.54 1.76
C GLN A 124 6.20 11.85 1.36
N ILE A 125 5.22 11.55 2.20
CA ILE A 125 3.84 12.01 1.98
C ILE A 125 3.85 13.53 1.85
N LEU A 126 4.64 14.23 2.65
CA LEU A 126 4.79 15.68 2.60
C LEU A 126 5.33 16.21 1.25
N GLU A 127 6.03 15.39 0.48
CA GLU A 127 6.54 15.74 -0.85
C GLU A 127 5.50 15.53 -1.96
N LEU A 128 4.35 14.90 -1.67
CA LEU A 128 3.30 14.66 -2.64
C LEU A 128 2.44 15.92 -2.85
N PRO A 129 1.94 16.17 -4.08
CA PRO A 129 1.10 17.33 -4.36
C PRO A 129 -0.22 17.34 -3.56
N ASN A 130 -0.67 16.16 -3.11
CA ASN A 130 -1.87 15.96 -2.29
C ASN A 130 -1.56 15.68 -0.81
N ALA A 131 -0.36 16.02 -0.33
CA ALA A 131 0.10 15.76 1.05
C ALA A 131 -0.90 16.18 2.13
N ALA A 132 -1.42 17.41 2.04
CA ALA A 132 -2.35 17.96 3.02
C ALA A 132 -3.64 17.13 3.14
N LYS A 133 -4.17 16.66 2.00
CA LYS A 133 -5.34 15.77 1.97
C LYS A 133 -5.02 14.43 2.63
N ILE A 134 -3.86 13.83 2.33
CA ILE A 134 -3.44 12.56 2.91
C ILE A 134 -3.30 12.68 4.44
N PHE A 135 -2.61 13.72 4.94
CA PHE A 135 -2.45 13.93 6.38
C PHE A 135 -3.77 14.20 7.11
N ALA A 136 -4.69 14.95 6.50
CA ALA A 136 -6.02 15.18 7.07
C ALA A 136 -6.78 13.86 7.26
N GLU A 137 -6.72 12.95 6.28
CA GLU A 137 -7.36 11.63 6.40
C GLU A 137 -6.65 10.74 7.43
N LEU A 138 -5.32 10.78 7.52
CA LEU A 138 -4.56 10.06 8.54
C LEU A 138 -4.98 10.46 9.96
N ILE A 139 -5.07 11.78 10.21
CA ILE A 139 -5.51 12.31 11.52
C ILE A 139 -6.93 11.85 11.84
N LYS A 140 -7.86 11.86 10.87
CA LYS A 140 -9.23 11.35 11.06
C LYS A 140 -9.27 9.86 11.42
N CYS A 141 -8.30 9.09 10.93
CA CYS A 141 -8.16 7.67 11.26
C CYS A 141 -7.42 7.41 12.58
N GLY A 142 -7.04 8.46 13.33
CA GLY A 142 -6.36 8.33 14.62
C GLY A 142 -4.83 8.27 14.53
N HIS A 143 -4.23 8.39 13.34
CA HIS A 143 -2.77 8.42 13.20
C HIS A 143 -2.22 9.74 13.74
N THR A 144 -1.28 9.65 14.68
CA THR A 144 -0.62 10.83 15.25
C THR A 144 0.61 11.19 14.42
N LEU A 145 0.58 12.36 13.77
CA LEU A 145 1.72 12.82 12.98
C LEU A 145 2.96 13.03 13.84
N SER A 146 4.14 12.69 13.35
CA SER A 146 5.37 13.01 14.07
C SER A 146 5.55 14.53 14.26
N LYS A 147 6.21 14.92 15.37
CA LYS A 147 6.49 16.34 15.70
C LYS A 147 7.19 17.07 14.54
N THR A 148 8.09 16.39 13.83
CA THR A 148 8.80 16.95 12.67
C THR A 148 7.85 17.35 11.55
N ILE A 149 6.83 16.53 11.28
CA ILE A 149 5.84 16.78 10.23
C ILE A 149 4.88 17.88 10.65
N GLN A 150 4.42 17.86 11.89
CA GLN A 150 3.61 18.94 12.46
C GLN A 150 4.31 20.30 12.30
N LEU A 151 5.60 20.39 12.66
CA LEU A 151 6.40 21.62 12.50
C LEU A 151 6.55 22.06 11.04
N LYS A 152 6.75 21.11 10.11
CA LYS A 152 6.90 21.42 8.68
C LYS A 152 5.58 21.92 8.07
N LEU A 153 4.45 21.31 8.42
CA LEU A 153 3.13 21.76 7.98
C LEU A 153 2.83 23.18 8.49
N LEU A 154 3.11 23.47 9.77
CA LEU A 154 2.96 24.82 10.33
C LEU A 154 3.78 25.87 9.57
N LYS A 155 5.03 25.56 9.21
CA LYS A 155 5.88 26.47 8.42
C LYS A 155 5.34 26.71 7.00
N GLN A 156 4.81 25.68 6.34
CA GLN A 156 4.20 25.82 5.01
C GLN A 156 2.94 26.69 5.07
N MET A 157 2.09 26.52 6.08
CA MET A 157 0.90 27.35 6.29
C MET A 157 1.26 28.82 6.56
N ALA A 158 2.26 29.06 7.42
CA ALA A 158 2.77 30.41 7.71
C ALA A 158 3.41 31.09 6.49
N ALA A 159 4.00 30.33 5.56
CA ALA A 159 4.54 30.87 4.32
C ALA A 159 3.45 31.21 3.29
N GLN A 160 2.29 30.53 3.34
CA GLN A 160 1.15 30.76 2.44
C GLN A 160 0.19 31.87 2.93
N SER A 161 0.23 32.19 4.23
CA SER A 161 -0.39 33.40 4.78
C SER A 161 0.67 34.48 4.98
N PRO A 162 1.01 35.29 3.96
CA PRO A 162 1.87 36.43 4.19
C PRO A 162 1.13 37.35 5.17
N LEU A 163 1.67 37.52 6.37
CA LEU A 163 1.33 38.65 7.22
C LEU A 163 1.48 39.90 6.35
N ARG A 164 0.36 40.47 5.88
CA ARG A 164 0.38 41.82 5.33
C ARG A 164 0.86 42.70 6.47
N LYS A 165 2.08 43.25 6.35
CA LYS A 165 2.46 44.44 7.12
C LYS A 165 1.44 45.53 6.76
N LYS A 166 0.38 45.67 7.55
CA LYS A 166 -0.30 46.96 7.66
C LYS A 166 0.67 47.86 8.40
N SER A 167 1.17 48.86 7.70
CA SER A 167 1.82 50.01 8.31
C SER A 167 0.93 50.51 9.47
N GLY A 168 1.44 50.41 10.69
CA GLY A 168 0.80 50.97 11.88
C GLY A 168 0.03 49.95 12.73
N LYS A 169 0.72 49.40 13.74
CA LYS A 169 0.23 49.00 15.07
C LYS A 169 -1.21 48.47 15.16
N THR A 170 -1.43 47.19 14.84
CA THR A 170 -2.25 46.21 15.60
C THR A 170 -2.44 44.96 14.74
N TYR A 171 -2.15 43.78 15.31
CA TYR A 171 -2.50 42.50 14.71
C TYR A 171 -3.88 42.09 15.21
N VAL A 172 -4.79 41.74 14.30
CA VAL A 172 -6.07 41.08 14.63
C VAL A 172 -6.04 39.72 13.92
N LEU A 173 -6.40 38.67 14.65
CA LEU A 173 -6.59 37.32 14.10
C LEU A 173 -7.95 37.27 13.40
N ASP A 174 -7.97 36.79 12.16
CA ASP A 174 -9.22 36.37 11.51
C ASP A 174 -9.73 35.06 12.15
#